data_AF-A0A926N904-F1
#
_entry.id   AF-A0A926N904-F1
#
_cell.length_a   1.000
_cell.length_b   1.000
_cell.length_c   1.000
_cell.angle_alpha   90.00
_cell.angle_beta   90.00
_cell.angle_gamma   90.00
#
_symmetry.space_group_name_H-M   'P 1'
#
loop_
_entity.id
_entity.type
_entity.pdbx_description
1 polymer ?
#
loop_
_entity_poly.entity_id
_entity_poly.type
_entity_poly.pdbx_seq_one_letter_code
_entity_poly.pdbx_strand_id
1 'polypeptide(L)'
;MKKIIVAFALSFMLLSQIVAPAATYAEKTDTTSKCTSYEAVISFWGSDIYKGTSLNAEKEGKLEAFSEMSFIGKTKGDYVVGPSGYSNDWYYFNTFMGFRYVPAADVAEATCTKYAK
;
A
#
# COMPACT_ATOMS: atom_id res chain seq x y z
N MET A 1 -42.43 -53.70 2.47
CA MET A 1 -42.09 -52.47 3.21
C MET A 1 -41.15 -51.65 2.34
N LYS A 2 -41.64 -50.53 1.78
CA LYS A 2 -40.93 -49.70 0.80
C LYS A 2 -39.89 -48.83 1.51
N LYS A 3 -38.61 -48.92 1.11
CA LYS A 3 -37.54 -48.03 1.57
C LYS A 3 -37.47 -46.83 0.60
N ILE A 4 -37.80 -45.65 1.10
CA ILE A 4 -37.69 -44.38 0.36
C ILE A 4 -36.27 -43.87 0.57
N ILE A 5 -35.53 -43.69 -0.52
CA ILE A 5 -34.22 -43.03 -0.54
C ILE A 5 -34.50 -41.52 -0.52
N VAL A 6 -34.13 -40.85 0.58
CA VAL A 6 -34.18 -39.38 0.66
C VAL A 6 -32.84 -38.86 0.15
N ALA A 7 -32.84 -38.32 -1.07
CA ALA A 7 -31.70 -37.60 -1.63
C ALA A 7 -31.66 -36.19 -1.01
N PHE A 8 -30.63 -35.90 -0.22
CA PHE A 8 -30.36 -34.54 0.25
C PHE A 8 -29.69 -33.76 -0.89
N ALA A 9 -30.46 -32.88 -1.53
CA ALA A 9 -29.93 -31.95 -2.51
C ALA A 9 -29.03 -30.94 -1.80
N LEU A 10 -27.73 -30.95 -2.12
CA LEU A 10 -26.74 -30.01 -1.63
C LEU A 10 -26.94 -28.66 -2.32
N SER A 11 -27.63 -27.73 -1.67
CA SER A 11 -27.80 -26.37 -2.19
C SER A 11 -26.49 -25.59 -2.06
N PHE A 12 -25.80 -25.41 -3.19
CA PHE A 12 -24.68 -24.50 -3.36
C PHE A 12 -25.19 -23.06 -3.16
N MET A 13 -24.93 -22.47 -1.99
CA MET A 13 -25.15 -21.04 -1.78
C MET A 13 -24.04 -20.26 -2.51
N LEU A 14 -24.46 -19.57 -3.56
CA LEU A 14 -23.69 -18.58 -4.30
C LEU A 14 -23.26 -17.47 -3.31
N LEU A 15 -21.97 -17.40 -2.98
CA LEU A 15 -21.40 -16.18 -2.40
C LEU A 15 -21.37 -15.12 -3.51
N SER A 16 -22.21 -14.11 -3.39
CA SER A 16 -22.06 -12.86 -4.13
C SER A 16 -20.80 -12.15 -3.65
N GLN A 17 -19.69 -12.37 -4.36
CA GLN A 17 -18.49 -11.57 -4.22
C GLN A 17 -18.82 -10.16 -4.74
N ILE A 18 -19.04 -9.22 -3.83
CA ILE A 18 -18.96 -7.80 -4.14
C ILE A 18 -17.49 -7.56 -4.48
N VAL A 19 -17.16 -7.60 -5.77
CA VAL A 19 -15.88 -7.09 -6.27
C VAL A 19 -15.97 -5.57 -6.12
N ALA A 20 -15.47 -5.05 -5.00
CA ALA A 20 -15.12 -3.64 -4.95
C ALA A 20 -14.12 -3.40 -6.10
N PRO A 21 -14.30 -2.36 -6.93
CA PRO A 21 -13.27 -2.03 -7.90
C PRO A 21 -12.02 -1.67 -7.10
N ALA A 22 -11.06 -2.59 -7.05
CA ALA A 22 -9.70 -2.24 -6.73
C ALA A 22 -9.31 -1.20 -7.79
N ALA A 23 -9.24 0.07 -7.38
CA ALA A 23 -8.61 1.09 -8.18
C ALA A 23 -7.17 0.62 -8.38
N THR A 24 -6.92 -0.05 -9.49
CA THR A 24 -5.58 -0.37 -9.96
C THR A 24 -4.96 0.97 -10.32
N TYR A 25 -4.27 1.57 -9.35
CA TYR A 25 -3.25 2.56 -9.63
C TYR A 25 -2.12 1.83 -10.35
N ALA A 26 -2.31 1.61 -11.65
CA ALA A 26 -1.25 1.18 -12.52
C ALA A 26 -0.25 2.33 -12.57
N GLU A 27 0.84 2.20 -11.80
CA GLU A 27 2.08 2.90 -12.09
C GLU A 27 2.30 2.71 -13.60
N LYS A 28 2.31 3.79 -14.38
CA LYS A 28 2.53 3.74 -15.82
C LYS A 28 3.98 3.30 -16.02
N THR A 29 4.21 1.99 -16.00
CA THR A 29 5.54 1.40 -16.06
C THR A 29 6.07 1.50 -17.47
N ASP A 30 6.73 2.62 -17.77
CA ASP A 30 7.85 2.56 -18.69
C ASP A 30 9.00 1.85 -17.96
N THR A 31 9.15 0.55 -18.22
CA THR A 31 10.08 -0.35 -17.53
C THR A 31 11.55 0.02 -17.73
N THR A 32 11.86 1.02 -18.56
CA THR A 32 13.22 1.53 -18.78
C THR A 32 13.60 2.68 -17.83
N SER A 33 12.62 3.39 -17.28
CA SER A 33 12.82 4.62 -16.53
C SER A 33 12.42 4.43 -15.07
N LYS A 34 13.40 4.25 -14.17
CA LYS A 34 13.14 4.14 -12.72
C LYS A 34 12.73 5.50 -12.17
N CYS A 35 11.57 5.62 -11.54
CA CYS A 35 11.18 6.83 -10.86
C CYS A 35 12.18 7.18 -9.73
N THR A 36 12.58 8.45 -9.64
CA THR A 36 13.58 8.98 -8.69
C THR A 36 13.02 10.05 -7.75
N SER A 37 11.76 10.45 -7.91
CA SER A 37 11.05 11.25 -6.90
C SER A 37 9.54 11.14 -7.07
N TYR A 38 8.82 11.29 -5.97
CA TYR A 38 7.36 11.20 -5.94
C TYR A 38 6.79 12.41 -5.19
N GLU A 39 5.69 12.96 -5.69
CA GLU A 39 4.80 13.81 -4.90
C GLU A 39 3.60 12.97 -4.51
N ALA A 40 3.21 13.01 -3.25
CA ALA A 40 2.27 12.07 -2.67
C ALA A 40 1.33 12.72 -1.66
N VAL A 41 0.17 12.09 -1.46
CA VAL A 41 -0.81 12.44 -0.45
C VAL A 41 -0.91 11.30 0.56
N ILE A 42 -0.72 11.62 1.83
CA ILE A 42 -0.86 10.66 2.92
C ILE A 42 -2.33 10.28 3.10
N SER A 43 -2.59 9.00 3.37
CA SER A 43 -3.94 8.50 3.54
C SER A 43 -4.69 9.15 4.72
N PHE A 44 -5.99 8.88 4.79
CA PHE A 44 -6.88 9.45 5.81
C PHE A 44 -6.57 9.01 7.26
N TRP A 45 -5.72 8.00 7.46
CA TRP A 45 -5.26 7.58 8.80
C TRP A 45 -3.97 8.28 9.25
N GLY A 46 -3.34 9.05 8.37
CA GLY A 46 -1.95 9.49 8.53
C GLY A 46 -0.98 8.35 8.27
N SER A 47 0.28 8.54 8.65
CA SER A 47 1.27 7.45 8.65
C SER A 47 2.37 7.69 9.69
N ASP A 48 2.86 6.61 10.28
CA ASP A 48 4.03 6.68 11.15
C ASP A 48 5.32 6.83 10.33
N ILE A 49 6.28 7.58 10.86
CA ILE A 49 7.60 7.80 10.27
C ILE A 49 8.62 6.90 10.97
N TYR A 50 9.35 6.08 10.21
CA TYR A 50 10.29 5.10 10.74
C TYR A 50 11.74 5.43 10.38
N LYS A 51 12.70 5.08 11.26
CA LYS A 51 14.15 5.13 10.98
C LYS A 51 14.65 3.98 10.08
N GLY A 52 13.78 3.08 9.66
CA GLY A 52 14.11 1.95 8.80
C GLY A 52 12.86 1.37 8.14
N THR A 53 13.04 0.41 7.25
CA THR A 53 11.95 -0.19 6.46
C THR A 53 11.33 -1.41 7.13
N SER A 54 11.28 -1.42 8.46
CA SER A 54 10.71 -2.50 9.27
C SER A 54 9.67 -1.96 10.24
N LEU A 55 8.62 -2.74 10.50
CA LEU A 55 7.61 -2.42 11.51
C LEU A 55 8.18 -2.41 12.95
N ASN A 56 9.35 -3.02 13.15
CA ASN A 56 10.09 -2.98 14.41
C ASN A 56 11.10 -1.83 14.49
N ALA A 57 11.25 -1.03 13.42
CA ALA A 57 12.13 0.13 13.45
C ALA A 57 11.59 1.21 14.39
N GLU A 58 12.50 2.03 14.92
CA GLU A 58 12.13 3.15 15.77
C GLU A 58 11.21 4.13 15.01
N LYS A 59 10.09 4.49 15.64
CA LYS A 59 9.18 5.53 15.18
C LYS A 59 9.68 6.90 15.64
N GLU A 60 9.78 7.85 14.74
CA GLU A 60 10.20 9.21 15.05
C GLU A 60 9.07 10.23 15.07
N GLY A 61 7.92 9.88 14.50
CA GLY A 61 6.81 10.80 14.40
C GLY A 61 5.70 10.26 13.55
N LYS A 62 4.80 11.16 13.19
CA LYS A 62 3.61 10.86 12.41
C LYS A 62 3.40 11.96 11.37
N LEU A 63 3.03 11.56 10.17
CA LEU A 63 2.49 12.43 9.14
C LEU A 63 0.98 12.51 9.30
N GLU A 64 0.47 13.75 9.22
CA GLU A 64 -0.95 14.02 9.34
C GLU A 64 -1.72 13.46 8.14
N ALA A 65 -2.98 13.09 8.39
CA ALA A 65 -3.87 12.63 7.34
C ALA A 65 -4.03 13.69 6.24
N PHE A 66 -4.05 13.24 4.98
CA PHE A 66 -4.17 14.10 3.78
C PHE A 66 -3.06 15.13 3.60
N SER A 67 -1.94 15.03 4.33
CA SER A 67 -0.78 15.88 4.09
C SER A 67 -0.13 15.55 2.74
N GLU A 68 0.32 16.60 2.05
CA GLU A 68 1.14 16.49 0.84
C GLU A 68 2.61 16.33 1.23
N MET A 69 3.30 15.38 0.58
CA MET A 69 4.68 15.00 0.88
C MET A 69 5.46 14.68 -0.37
N SER A 70 6.69 15.19 -0.43
CA SER A 70 7.65 14.83 -1.47
C SER A 70 8.59 13.73 -0.98
N PHE A 71 8.69 12.64 -1.73
CA PHE A 71 9.59 11.52 -1.46
C PHE A 71 10.71 11.45 -2.48
N ILE A 72 11.89 11.05 -2.01
CA ILE A 72 13.13 10.93 -2.81
C ILE A 72 13.20 9.56 -3.49
N GLY A 73 12.34 8.62 -3.11
CA GLY A 73 12.21 7.35 -3.81
C GLY A 73 11.41 6.33 -3.03
N LYS A 74 11.50 5.08 -3.51
CA LYS A 74 10.84 3.92 -2.94
C LYS A 74 11.84 2.78 -2.79
N THR A 75 11.66 1.97 -1.75
CA THR A 75 12.50 0.78 -1.49
C THR A 75 11.64 -0.35 -0.92
N LYS A 76 12.20 -1.55 -0.83
CA LYS A 76 11.54 -2.72 -0.23
C LYS A 76 11.80 -2.80 1.27
N GLY A 77 10.81 -3.28 2.01
CA GLY A 77 10.84 -3.47 3.45
C GLY A 77 9.88 -4.54 3.93
N ASP A 78 9.48 -4.44 5.20
CA ASP A 78 8.43 -5.28 5.77
C ASP A 78 7.10 -5.06 5.04
N TYR A 79 6.29 -6.11 5.01
CA TYR A 79 4.93 -6.01 4.51
C TYR A 79 4.05 -5.27 5.52
N VAL A 80 3.33 -4.26 5.05
CA VAL A 80 2.40 -3.46 5.84
C VAL A 80 1.01 -3.53 5.19
N VAL A 81 0.00 -3.73 6.03
CA VAL A 81 -1.41 -3.62 5.65
C VAL A 81 -1.87 -2.24 6.11
N GLY A 82 -2.26 -1.42 5.14
CA GLY A 82 -2.72 -0.07 5.36
C GLY A 82 -3.99 0.23 4.56
N PRO A 83 -4.49 1.47 4.65
CA PRO A 83 -5.72 1.89 3.98
C PRO A 83 -5.68 1.77 2.45
N SER A 84 -4.49 1.87 1.84
CA SER A 84 -4.31 1.69 0.39
C SER A 84 -4.10 0.23 -0.03
N GLY A 85 -4.21 -0.71 0.93
CA GLY A 85 -4.03 -2.14 0.71
C GLY A 85 -2.78 -2.71 1.38
N TYR A 86 -2.29 -3.83 0.86
CA TYR A 86 -1.10 -4.50 1.36
C TYR A 86 0.11 -4.19 0.45
N SER A 87 1.23 -3.79 1.04
CA SER A 87 2.45 -3.46 0.29
C SER A 87 3.71 -3.72 1.10
N ASN A 88 4.80 -4.09 0.41
CA ASN A 88 6.15 -4.09 0.97
C ASN A 88 7.02 -2.96 0.41
N ASP A 89 6.41 -2.02 -0.31
CA ASP A 89 7.08 -0.79 -0.71
C ASP A 89 7.05 0.22 0.43
N TRP A 90 8.14 0.97 0.54
CA TRP A 90 8.34 2.04 1.50
C TRP A 90 8.87 3.26 0.78
N TYR A 91 8.17 4.39 0.91
CA TYR A 91 8.68 5.66 0.45
C TYR A 91 9.71 6.19 1.44
N TYR A 92 10.71 6.91 0.93
CA TYR A 92 11.70 7.54 1.79
C TYR A 92 11.96 8.99 1.42
N PHE A 93 12.27 9.78 2.45
CA PHE A 93 12.67 11.18 2.35
C PHE A 93 13.86 11.42 3.28
N ASN A 94 14.56 12.53 3.09
CA ASN A 94 15.74 12.85 3.88
C ASN A 94 15.41 13.89 4.94
N THR A 95 15.98 13.70 6.13
CA THR A 95 15.98 14.68 7.22
C THR A 95 17.44 15.04 7.53
N PHE A 96 17.67 16.03 8.39
CA PHE A 96 19.03 16.32 8.87
C PHE A 96 19.66 15.14 9.64
N MET A 97 18.85 14.16 10.07
CA MET A 97 19.25 12.95 10.78
C MET A 97 19.27 11.70 9.87
N GLY A 98 19.24 11.89 8.54
CA GLY A 98 19.27 10.83 7.54
C GLY A 98 17.88 10.42 7.02
N PHE A 99 17.83 9.28 6.33
CA PHE A 99 16.60 8.81 5.68
C PHE A 99 15.53 8.39 6.67
N ARG A 100 14.29 8.71 6.31
CA ARG A 100 13.07 8.28 7.01
C ARG A 100 12.12 7.63 6.04
N TYR A 101 11.34 6.70 6.58
CA TYR A 101 10.57 5.77 5.79
C TYR A 101 9.10 5.80 6.20
N VAL A 102 8.24 5.70 5.20
CA VAL A 102 6.79 5.67 5.32
C VAL A 102 6.27 4.48 4.51
N PRO A 103 5.44 3.59 5.09
CA PRO A 103 4.85 2.49 4.34
C PRO A 103 4.05 3.01 3.14
N ALA A 104 4.25 2.45 1.95
CA ALA A 104 3.44 2.81 0.78
C ALA A 104 1.95 2.46 0.98
N ALA A 105 1.66 1.50 1.86
CA ALA A 105 0.29 1.14 2.24
C ALA A 105 -0.48 2.27 2.93
N ASP A 106 0.21 3.26 3.50
CA ASP A 106 -0.38 4.45 4.13
C ASP A 106 -0.39 5.68 3.23
N VAL A 107 0.07 5.55 1.99
CA VAL A 107 0.07 6.61 0.98
C VAL A 107 -1.14 6.40 0.07
N ALA A 108 -2.05 7.38 0.01
CA ALA A 108 -3.28 7.27 -0.77
C ALA A 108 -3.00 7.44 -2.28
N GLU A 109 -2.14 8.39 -2.61
CA GLU A 109 -1.74 8.67 -3.99
C GLU A 109 -0.28 9.05 -4.02
N ALA A 110 0.44 8.60 -5.05
CA ALA A 110 1.81 8.99 -5.32
C ALA A 110 2.03 9.11 -6.83
N THR A 111 2.46 10.29 -7.27
CA THR A 111 2.78 10.57 -8.66
C THR A 111 4.29 10.68 -8.82
N CYS A 112 4.85 9.92 -9.77
CA CYS A 112 6.25 10.06 -10.12
C CYS A 112 6.51 11.41 -10.79
N THR A 113 7.45 12.20 -10.26
CA THR A 113 7.79 13.54 -10.77
C THR A 113 9.14 13.61 -11.46
N LYS A 114 10.04 12.65 -11.22
CA LYS A 114 11.33 12.54 -11.91
C LYS A 114 11.64 11.09 -12.20
N TYR A 115 12.28 10.86 -13.34
CA TYR A 115 12.72 9.55 -13.79
C TYR A 115 14.24 9.55 -13.96
N ALA A 116 14.89 8.44 -13.62
CA ALA A 116 16.27 8.17 -13.98
C ALA A 116 16.37 8.10 -15.51
N LYS A 117 17.41 8.75 -16.05
CA LYS A 117 17.77 8.68 -17.47
C LYS A 117 18.53 7.41 -17.79
#